data_AF-A0A524N160-F1
#
_entry.id   AF-A0A524N160-F1
#
_cell.length_a   1.000
_cell.length_b   1.000
_cell.length_c   1.000
_cell.angle_alpha   90.00
_cell.angle_beta   90.00
_cell.angle_gamma   90.00
#
_symmetry.space_group_name_H-M   'P 1'
#
loop_
_entity.id
_entity.type
_entity.pdbx_description
1 polymer ?
#
loop_
_entity_poly.entity_id
_entity_poly.type
_entity_poly.pdbx_seq_one_letter_code
_entity_poly.pdbx_strand_id
1 'polypeptide(L)'
;MERSLVKPVINYLHMKYAEENTTKVRELFQRSAEEVELRGILGITSYRQVFDTLVYAQKKRLNELVESKHSQLMLDGNIISFAYVYPDGVIDNIGNMKDGVFDKQSWNIYADWYTYLKNNSLDATSKKMAKTFNGIPITATTTGMASKINHVSEYFPTVVSHRVHAENAGIGWRGKNSLIVNPRYSCMIRLS
;
A
#
# COMPACT_ATOMS: atom_id res chain seq x y z
N MET A 1 44.21 7.51 19.72
CA MET A 1 43.12 8.49 19.95
C MET A 1 42.46 8.74 18.59
N GLU A 2 41.70 7.77 18.07
CA GLU A 2 41.28 7.77 16.64
C GLU A 2 39.88 7.15 16.41
N ARG A 3 39.15 6.80 17.48
CA ARG A 3 37.82 6.17 17.39
C ARG A 3 36.64 7.16 17.37
N SER A 4 36.85 8.47 17.52
CA SER A 4 35.76 9.44 17.71
C SER A 4 35.15 9.99 16.41
N LEU A 5 35.82 9.85 15.26
CA LEU A 5 35.34 10.36 13.96
C LEU A 5 34.69 9.30 13.06
N VAL A 6 34.84 8.01 13.39
CA VAL A 6 34.31 6.90 12.56
C VAL A 6 32.79 6.80 12.63
N LYS A 7 32.19 6.95 13.82
CA LYS A 7 30.72 6.91 14.00
C LYS A 7 29.99 8.04 13.26
N PRO A 8 30.42 9.31 13.34
CA PRO A 8 29.80 10.40 12.60
C PRO A 8 29.84 10.21 11.07
N VAL A 9 30.96 9.73 10.53
CA VAL A 9 31.12 9.52 9.07
C VAL A 9 30.24 8.37 8.58
N ILE A 10 30.16 7.26 9.33
CA ILE A 10 29.26 6.13 8.99
C ILE A 10 27.79 6.58 9.02
N ASN A 11 27.39 7.35 10.04
CA ASN A 11 26.02 7.87 10.13
C ASN A 11 25.69 8.80 8.96
N TYR A 12 26.62 9.69 8.59
CA TYR A 12 26.45 10.58 7.44
C TYR A 12 26.28 9.80 6.13
N LEU A 13 27.11 8.80 5.89
CA LEU A 13 27.01 7.95 4.70
C LEU A 13 25.69 7.17 4.69
N HIS A 14 25.27 6.59 5.82
CA HIS A 14 23.97 5.91 5.92
C HIS A 14 22.79 6.84 5.62
N MET A 15 22.80 8.07 6.14
CA MET A 15 21.76 9.05 5.85
C MET A 15 21.73 9.40 4.36
N LYS A 16 22.90 9.64 3.76
CA LYS A 16 22.99 9.96 2.32
C LYS A 16 22.45 8.81 1.45
N TYR A 17 22.83 7.57 1.73
CA TYR A 17 22.32 6.41 0.98
C TYR A 17 20.81 6.21 1.18
N ALA A 18 20.28 6.48 2.39
CA ALA A 18 18.84 6.41 2.65
C ALA A 18 18.06 7.45 1.84
N GLU A 19 18.59 8.69 1.74
CA GLU A 19 18.01 9.76 0.92
C GLU A 19 18.05 9.41 -0.57
N GLU A 20 19.18 8.93 -1.07
CA GLU A 20 19.33 8.50 -2.48
C GLU A 20 18.37 7.35 -2.82
N ASN A 21 18.25 6.34 -1.95
CA ASN A 21 17.33 5.22 -2.15
C ASN A 21 15.87 5.67 -2.10
N THR A 22 15.52 6.54 -1.15
CA THR A 22 14.17 7.11 -1.05
C THR A 22 13.82 7.92 -2.30
N THR A 23 14.78 8.66 -2.84
CA THR A 23 14.62 9.42 -4.09
C THR A 23 14.33 8.49 -5.25
N LYS A 24 15.12 7.42 -5.43
CA LYS A 24 14.89 6.41 -6.48
C LYS A 24 13.52 5.73 -6.38
N VAL A 25 13.07 5.43 -5.16
CA VAL A 25 11.73 4.87 -4.92
C VAL A 25 10.65 5.86 -5.38
N ARG A 26 10.77 7.14 -4.99
CA ARG A 26 9.81 8.19 -5.38
C ARG A 26 9.80 8.41 -6.89
N GLU A 27 10.96 8.45 -7.54
CA GLU A 27 11.07 8.62 -9.00
C GLU A 27 10.47 7.43 -9.76
N LEU A 28 10.69 6.20 -9.29
CA LEU A 28 10.07 5.03 -9.90
C LEU A 28 8.54 5.06 -9.74
N PHE A 29 8.06 5.50 -8.59
CA PHE A 29 6.61 5.63 -8.34
C PHE A 29 6.01 6.69 -9.24
N GLN A 30 6.62 7.87 -9.30
CA GLN A 30 6.17 8.98 -10.13
C GLN A 30 6.09 8.58 -11.60
N ARG A 31 7.12 7.93 -12.15
CA ARG A 31 7.08 7.40 -13.52
C ARG A 31 5.98 6.35 -13.73
N SER A 32 5.78 5.47 -12.75
CA SER A 32 4.73 4.45 -12.84
C SER A 32 3.33 5.08 -12.79
N ALA A 33 3.16 6.16 -12.03
CA ALA A 33 1.92 6.93 -11.96
C ALA A 33 1.65 7.68 -13.28
N GLU A 34 2.69 8.26 -13.89
CA GLU A 34 2.63 8.90 -15.20
C GLU A 34 2.30 7.91 -16.33
N GLU A 35 2.91 6.73 -16.33
CA GLU A 35 2.65 5.66 -17.32
C GLU A 35 1.18 5.21 -17.36
N VAL A 36 0.46 5.32 -16.23
CA VAL A 36 -0.96 4.97 -16.12
C VAL A 36 -1.87 6.19 -16.01
N GLU A 37 -1.32 7.40 -16.16
CA GLU A 37 -2.02 8.69 -16.08
C GLU A 37 -2.83 8.90 -14.78
N LEU A 38 -2.30 8.40 -13.65
CA LEU A 38 -2.94 8.52 -12.35
C LEU A 38 -2.17 9.43 -11.39
N ARG A 39 -2.92 10.11 -10.53
CA ARG A 39 -2.36 10.76 -9.35
C ARG A 39 -2.17 9.71 -8.25
N GLY A 40 -1.13 9.86 -7.43
CA GLY A 40 -0.89 8.94 -6.34
C GLY A 40 -0.07 9.54 -5.21
N ILE A 41 0.03 8.76 -4.13
CA ILE A 41 0.83 9.09 -2.96
C ILE A 41 1.62 7.86 -2.53
N LEU A 42 2.86 8.08 -2.08
CA LEU A 42 3.76 7.05 -1.59
C LEU A 42 4.28 7.42 -0.21
N GLY A 43 4.35 6.42 0.65
CA GLY A 43 4.98 6.47 1.96
C GLY A 43 5.91 5.28 2.17
N ILE A 44 6.89 5.45 3.04
CA ILE A 44 7.83 4.40 3.43
C ILE A 44 7.80 4.32 4.95
N THR A 45 7.77 3.10 5.48
CA THR A 45 7.78 2.85 6.92
C THR A 45 8.61 1.62 7.24
N SER A 46 8.97 1.42 8.52
CA SER A 46 9.71 0.23 8.91
C SER A 46 8.79 -1.00 8.90
N TYR A 47 9.35 -2.14 8.47
CA TYR A 47 8.65 -3.42 8.50
C TYR A 47 8.22 -3.79 9.93
N ARG A 48 9.10 -3.57 10.91
CA ARG A 48 8.83 -3.85 12.33
C ARG A 48 7.60 -3.08 12.84
N GLN A 49 7.53 -1.77 12.60
CA GLN A 49 6.43 -0.94 13.09
C GLN A 49 5.07 -1.42 12.55
N VAL A 50 5.02 -1.76 11.26
CA VAL A 50 3.84 -2.37 10.67
C VAL A 50 3.56 -3.72 11.30
N PHE A 51 4.57 -4.60 11.36
CA PHE A 51 4.41 -5.95 11.87
C PHE A 51 3.80 -5.91 13.27
N ASP A 52 4.35 -5.10 14.17
CA ASP A 52 3.89 -4.97 15.55
C ASP A 52 2.45 -4.47 15.66
N THR A 53 2.01 -3.62 14.73
CA THR A 53 0.65 -3.04 14.66
C THR A 53 -0.40 -4.01 14.10
N LEU A 54 0.01 -4.99 13.29
CA LEU A 54 -0.91 -5.96 12.71
C LEU A 54 -1.54 -6.87 13.78
N VAL A 55 -2.80 -7.26 13.55
CA VAL A 55 -3.44 -8.32 14.36
C VAL A 55 -2.76 -9.67 14.10
N TYR A 56 -2.87 -10.60 15.05
CA TYR A 56 -2.14 -11.88 15.01
C TYR A 56 -2.30 -12.66 13.69
N ALA A 57 -3.52 -12.76 13.17
CA ALA A 57 -3.78 -13.46 11.91
C ALA A 57 -3.02 -12.83 10.72
N GLN A 58 -2.92 -11.49 10.69
CA GLN A 58 -2.22 -10.76 9.64
C GLN A 58 -0.70 -10.79 9.82
N LYS A 59 -0.20 -10.83 11.07
CA LYS A 59 1.22 -11.10 11.37
C LYS A 59 1.65 -12.44 10.80
N LYS A 60 0.85 -13.49 11.04
CA LYS A 60 1.11 -14.83 10.47
C LYS A 60 1.16 -14.77 8.95
N ARG A 61 0.18 -14.12 8.31
CA ARG A 61 0.14 -13.98 6.86
C ARG A 61 1.32 -13.22 6.29
N LEU A 62 1.72 -12.10 6.90
CA LEU A 62 2.88 -11.34 6.48
C LEU A 62 4.17 -12.14 6.64
N ASN A 63 4.30 -12.92 7.72
CA ASN A 63 5.44 -13.82 7.92
C ASN A 63 5.50 -14.90 6.83
N GLU A 64 4.36 -15.51 6.48
CA GLU A 64 4.28 -16.47 5.36
C GLU A 64 4.67 -15.85 4.02
N LEU A 65 4.36 -14.57 3.78
CA LEU A 65 4.72 -13.88 2.53
C LEU A 65 6.21 -13.56 2.42
N VAL A 66 6.87 -13.28 3.55
CA VAL A 66 8.30 -12.91 3.55
C VAL A 66 9.23 -14.07 3.86
N GLU A 67 8.68 -15.18 4.36
CA GLU A 67 9.37 -16.44 4.61
C GLU A 67 10.71 -16.24 5.34
N SER A 68 11.80 -16.72 4.75
CA SER A 68 13.17 -16.66 5.30
C SER A 68 13.69 -15.25 5.49
N LYS A 69 13.09 -14.22 4.85
CA LYS A 69 13.50 -12.83 4.99
C LYS A 69 12.95 -12.15 6.25
N HIS A 70 12.03 -12.78 7.00
CA HIS A 70 11.39 -12.15 8.17
C HIS A 70 12.40 -11.59 9.18
N SER A 71 13.36 -12.41 9.62
CA SER A 71 14.33 -12.01 10.64
C SER A 71 15.17 -10.81 10.20
N GLN A 72 15.58 -10.76 8.93
CA GLN A 72 16.30 -9.62 8.37
C GLN A 72 15.40 -8.38 8.32
N LEU A 73 14.18 -8.52 7.81
CA LEU A 73 13.24 -7.41 7.69
C LEU A 73 12.84 -6.83 9.06
N MET A 74 12.83 -7.63 10.13
CA MET A 74 12.60 -7.15 11.50
C MET A 74 13.74 -6.28 12.04
N LEU A 75 14.95 -6.38 11.47
CA LEU A 75 16.11 -5.59 11.88
C LEU A 75 16.16 -4.26 11.13
N ASP A 76 16.05 -4.29 9.80
CA ASP A 76 16.26 -3.11 8.95
C ASP A 76 15.35 -3.04 7.71
N GLY A 77 14.32 -3.88 7.66
CA GLY A 77 13.37 -3.93 6.56
C GLY A 77 12.46 -2.71 6.50
N ASN A 78 12.08 -2.32 5.28
CA ASN A 78 11.14 -1.26 5.01
C ASN A 78 9.95 -1.77 4.19
N ILE A 79 8.80 -1.13 4.37
CA ILE A 79 7.61 -1.31 3.57
C ILE A 79 7.39 -0.02 2.78
N ILE A 80 7.26 -0.18 1.46
CA ILE A 80 6.81 0.87 0.56
C ILE A 80 5.31 0.68 0.42
N SER A 81 4.53 1.63 0.92
CA SER A 81 3.08 1.67 0.71
C SER A 81 2.77 2.80 -0.24
N PHE A 82 1.80 2.59 -1.12
CA PHE A 82 1.37 3.64 -2.03
C PHE A 82 -0.11 3.52 -2.35
N ALA A 83 -0.65 4.57 -2.93
CA ALA A 83 -2.03 4.61 -3.33
C ALA A 83 -2.19 5.39 -4.63
N TYR A 84 -3.12 4.95 -5.47
CA TYR A 84 -3.62 5.76 -6.57
C TYR A 84 -4.96 6.38 -6.21
N VAL A 85 -5.18 7.58 -6.72
CA VAL A 85 -6.39 8.36 -6.51
C VAL A 85 -7.41 7.95 -7.58
N TYR A 86 -8.66 7.74 -7.17
CA TYR A 86 -9.74 7.61 -8.14
C TYR A 86 -9.86 8.91 -8.96
N PRO A 87 -10.16 8.83 -10.26
CA PRO A 87 -10.54 10.01 -11.02
C PRO A 87 -11.75 10.71 -10.41
N ASP A 88 -11.83 12.02 -10.61
CA ASP A 88 -12.88 12.85 -10.04
C ASP A 88 -14.27 12.34 -10.51
N GLY A 89 -15.25 12.34 -9.61
CA GLY A 89 -16.60 11.84 -9.88
C GLY A 89 -16.78 10.32 -9.81
N VAL A 90 -15.71 9.52 -9.88
CA VAL A 90 -15.85 8.04 -9.84
C VAL A 90 -16.43 7.56 -8.51
N ILE A 91 -15.97 8.14 -7.39
CA ILE A 91 -16.49 7.79 -6.07
C ILE A 91 -17.95 8.21 -5.85
N ASP A 92 -18.41 9.23 -6.58
CA ASP A 92 -19.79 9.74 -6.50
C ASP A 92 -20.79 8.80 -7.18
N ASN A 93 -20.30 7.73 -7.81
CA ASN A 93 -21.12 6.69 -8.40
C ASN A 93 -21.46 5.55 -7.41
N ILE A 94 -20.95 5.61 -6.18
CA ILE A 94 -21.17 4.59 -5.15
C ILE A 94 -22.49 4.86 -4.44
N GLY A 95 -23.39 3.87 -4.44
CA GLY A 95 -24.63 3.94 -3.64
C GLY A 95 -25.72 4.84 -4.22
N ASN A 96 -25.60 5.24 -5.49
CA ASN A 96 -26.61 6.04 -6.16
C ASN A 96 -27.94 5.31 -6.27
N MET A 97 -29.02 6.06 -6.03
CA MET A 97 -30.40 5.58 -6.13
C MET A 97 -31.07 6.36 -7.26
N LYS A 98 -31.70 5.64 -8.19
CA LYS A 98 -32.50 6.18 -9.28
C LYS A 98 -33.91 5.62 -9.17
N ASP A 99 -34.89 6.51 -9.01
CA ASP A 99 -36.30 6.14 -8.85
C ASP A 99 -36.54 5.13 -7.69
N GLY A 100 -35.80 5.30 -6.59
CA GLY A 100 -35.88 4.41 -5.43
C GLY A 100 -35.22 3.04 -5.60
N VAL A 101 -34.57 2.79 -6.74
CA VAL A 101 -33.84 1.56 -7.03
C VAL A 101 -32.34 1.86 -7.12
N PHE A 102 -31.51 0.90 -6.70
CA PHE A 102 -30.06 1.01 -6.83
C PHE A 102 -29.64 1.16 -8.29
N ASP A 103 -28.89 2.23 -8.58
CA ASP A 103 -28.39 2.50 -9.92
C ASP A 103 -27.18 1.63 -10.23
N LYS A 104 -27.45 0.50 -10.87
CA LYS A 104 -26.43 -0.45 -11.32
C LYS A 104 -25.47 0.16 -12.35
N GLN A 105 -25.91 1.11 -13.18
CA GLN A 105 -25.05 1.69 -14.20
C GLN A 105 -23.97 2.56 -13.57
N SER A 106 -24.36 3.44 -12.64
CA SER A 106 -23.43 4.20 -11.81
C SER A 106 -22.45 3.25 -11.08
N TRP A 107 -22.98 2.22 -10.41
CA TRP A 107 -22.14 1.25 -9.71
C TRP A 107 -21.09 0.58 -10.62
N ASN A 108 -21.45 0.23 -11.85
CA ASN A 108 -20.53 -0.40 -12.79
C ASN A 108 -19.35 0.52 -13.15
N ILE A 109 -19.56 1.84 -13.25
CA ILE A 109 -18.46 2.81 -13.47
C ILE A 109 -17.44 2.71 -12.33
N TYR A 110 -17.91 2.69 -11.08
CA TYR A 110 -17.02 2.49 -9.93
C TYR A 110 -16.35 1.11 -9.95
N ALA A 111 -17.08 0.05 -10.27
CA ALA A 111 -16.54 -1.32 -10.29
C ALA A 111 -15.46 -1.52 -11.36
N ASP A 112 -15.62 -0.88 -12.52
CA ASP A 112 -14.64 -0.88 -13.60
C ASP A 112 -13.36 -0.16 -13.17
N TRP A 113 -13.48 1.02 -12.56
CA TRP A 113 -12.33 1.74 -12.00
C TRP A 113 -11.66 0.97 -10.85
N TYR A 114 -12.43 0.33 -9.98
CA TYR A 114 -11.90 -0.54 -8.93
C TYR A 114 -11.04 -1.65 -9.52
N THR A 115 -11.52 -2.28 -10.61
CA THR A 115 -10.81 -3.36 -11.30
C THR A 115 -9.57 -2.84 -12.04
N TYR A 116 -9.68 -1.71 -12.74
CA TYR A 116 -8.58 -1.07 -13.45
C TYR A 116 -7.45 -0.65 -12.49
N LEU A 117 -7.78 0.08 -11.42
CA LEU A 117 -6.80 0.50 -10.41
C LEU A 117 -6.09 -0.70 -9.80
N LYS A 118 -6.82 -1.77 -9.49
CA LYS A 118 -6.27 -3.00 -8.94
C LYS A 118 -5.34 -3.72 -9.93
N ASN A 119 -5.89 -4.21 -11.03
CA ASN A 119 -5.22 -5.19 -11.89
C ASN A 119 -4.12 -4.54 -12.73
N ASN A 120 -4.36 -3.32 -13.21
CA ASN A 120 -3.50 -2.70 -14.22
C ASN A 120 -2.49 -1.74 -13.59
N SER A 121 -2.89 -1.04 -12.52
CA SER A 121 -2.07 0.05 -11.98
C SER A 121 -1.31 -0.37 -10.71
N LEU A 122 -2.02 -0.75 -9.65
CA LEU A 122 -1.44 -1.03 -8.34
C LEU A 122 -0.57 -2.30 -8.36
N ASP A 123 -1.10 -3.42 -8.85
CA ASP A 123 -0.35 -4.68 -8.88
C ASP A 123 0.85 -4.61 -9.82
N ALA A 124 0.74 -3.90 -10.95
CA ALA A 124 1.85 -3.67 -11.86
C ALA A 124 2.95 -2.81 -11.21
N THR A 125 2.56 -1.73 -10.54
CA THR A 125 3.49 -0.85 -9.82
C THR A 125 4.19 -1.61 -8.67
N SER A 126 3.43 -2.39 -7.88
CA SER A 126 3.95 -3.22 -6.78
C SER A 126 4.99 -4.24 -7.29
N LYS A 127 4.70 -4.94 -8.38
CA LYS A 127 5.65 -5.87 -9.02
C LYS A 127 6.89 -5.16 -9.58
N LYS A 128 6.73 -4.00 -10.22
CA LYS A 128 7.85 -3.20 -10.77
C LYS A 128 8.77 -2.71 -9.64
N MET A 129 8.19 -2.22 -8.54
CA MET A 129 8.91 -1.82 -7.33
C MET A 129 9.69 -2.99 -6.73
N ALA A 130 9.01 -4.11 -6.48
CA ALA A 130 9.63 -5.30 -5.90
C ALA A 130 10.77 -5.83 -6.77
N LYS A 131 10.58 -5.88 -8.09
CA LYS A 131 11.64 -6.28 -9.03
C LYS A 131 12.84 -5.34 -8.99
N THR A 132 12.61 -4.03 -8.93
CA THR A 132 13.69 -3.02 -8.98
C THR A 132 14.50 -2.99 -7.69
N PHE A 133 13.85 -3.17 -6.54
CA PHE A 133 14.48 -3.05 -5.22
C PHE A 133 14.69 -4.41 -4.52
N ASN A 134 14.59 -5.53 -5.25
CA ASN A 134 14.69 -6.89 -4.72
C ASN A 134 13.74 -7.16 -3.52
N GLY A 135 12.57 -6.53 -3.56
CA GLY A 135 11.51 -6.63 -2.57
C GLY A 135 10.56 -7.78 -2.83
N ILE A 136 9.50 -7.86 -2.02
CA ILE A 136 8.42 -8.83 -2.17
C ILE A 136 7.14 -8.04 -2.48
N PRO A 137 6.46 -8.29 -3.61
CA PRO A 137 5.25 -7.56 -3.94
C PRO A 137 4.09 -8.07 -3.08
N ILE A 138 3.37 -7.14 -2.46
CA ILE A 138 2.06 -7.40 -1.84
C ILE A 138 1.02 -6.82 -2.80
N THR A 139 0.10 -7.65 -3.28
CA THR A 139 -0.92 -7.23 -4.26
C THR A 139 -2.12 -6.55 -3.59
N ALA A 140 -2.80 -5.67 -4.32
CA ALA A 140 -3.88 -4.82 -3.78
C ALA A 140 -5.16 -5.61 -3.46
N THR A 141 -5.35 -6.79 -4.07
CA THR A 141 -6.44 -7.72 -3.72
C THR A 141 -6.09 -9.14 -4.16
N THR A 142 -6.24 -10.10 -3.27
CA THR A 142 -6.17 -11.53 -3.60
C THR A 142 -7.35 -11.93 -4.47
N THR A 143 -7.10 -12.31 -5.72
CA THR A 143 -8.12 -12.85 -6.64
C THR A 143 -8.55 -14.26 -6.24
N GLY A 144 -9.80 -14.64 -6.52
CA GLY A 144 -10.27 -16.03 -6.41
C GLY A 144 -10.68 -16.54 -5.02
N MET A 145 -10.65 -15.69 -3.98
CA MET A 145 -11.10 -16.07 -2.63
C MET A 145 -12.53 -15.63 -2.29
N ALA A 146 -13.07 -14.60 -2.96
CA ALA A 146 -14.40 -14.07 -2.64
C ALA A 146 -15.53 -15.11 -2.82
N SER A 147 -15.37 -16.07 -3.74
CA SER A 147 -16.34 -17.14 -3.98
C SER A 147 -16.19 -18.35 -3.04
N LYS A 148 -15.17 -18.35 -2.16
CA LYS A 148 -14.84 -19.47 -1.26
C LYS A 148 -14.97 -19.11 0.23
N ILE A 149 -15.38 -17.89 0.52
CA ILE A 149 -15.43 -17.33 1.88
C ILE A 149 -16.89 -17.10 2.23
N ASN A 150 -17.36 -17.80 3.26
CA ASN A 150 -18.74 -17.69 3.73
C ASN A 150 -18.91 -16.57 4.75
N HIS A 151 -17.84 -16.22 5.47
CA HIS A 151 -17.85 -15.18 6.50
C HIS A 151 -16.59 -14.30 6.45
N VAL A 152 -16.74 -13.01 6.76
CA VAL A 152 -15.62 -12.04 6.77
C VAL A 152 -14.46 -12.44 7.69
N SER A 153 -14.74 -13.19 8.76
CA SER A 153 -13.74 -13.75 9.68
C SER A 153 -12.79 -14.75 9.00
N GLU A 154 -13.24 -15.43 7.95
CA GLU A 154 -12.41 -16.35 7.16
C GLU A 154 -11.52 -15.60 6.16
N TYR A 155 -11.88 -14.36 5.80
CA TYR A 155 -11.08 -13.51 4.92
C TYR A 155 -9.88 -12.89 5.62
N PHE A 156 -10.05 -12.40 6.85
CA PHE A 156 -9.02 -11.66 7.57
C PHE A 156 -7.64 -12.36 7.68
N PRO A 157 -7.56 -13.70 7.90
CA PRO A 157 -6.29 -14.41 7.93
C PRO A 157 -5.58 -14.52 6.59
N THR A 158 -6.28 -14.25 5.48
CA THR A 158 -5.77 -14.49 4.12
C THR A 158 -5.08 -13.26 3.51
N VAL A 159 -5.18 -12.10 4.17
CA VAL A 159 -4.70 -10.81 3.68
C VAL A 159 -3.86 -10.08 4.72
N VAL A 160 -3.00 -9.18 4.25
CA VAL A 160 -2.30 -8.20 5.10
C VAL A 160 -3.02 -6.86 4.95
N SER A 161 -3.20 -6.12 6.04
CA SER A 161 -3.94 -4.86 6.02
C SER A 161 -3.12 -3.73 5.40
N HIS A 162 -3.44 -3.40 4.15
CA HIS A 162 -2.93 -2.21 3.45
C HIS A 162 -3.18 -0.90 4.22
N ARG A 163 -4.22 -0.84 5.05
CA ARG A 163 -4.52 0.35 5.87
C ARG A 163 -3.49 0.56 6.97
N VAL A 164 -3.03 -0.52 7.62
CA VAL A 164 -1.97 -0.45 8.64
C VAL A 164 -0.65 0.00 8.02
N HIS A 165 -0.35 -0.46 6.80
CA HIS A 165 0.81 0.04 6.05
C HIS A 165 0.68 1.54 5.78
N ALA A 166 -0.45 1.98 5.23
CA ALA A 166 -0.68 3.37 4.86
C ALA A 166 -0.61 4.34 6.05
N GLU A 167 -1.16 3.97 7.21
CA GLU A 167 -1.07 4.76 8.45
C GLU A 167 0.37 4.95 8.90
N ASN A 168 1.12 3.84 9.01
CA ASN A 168 2.50 3.89 9.47
C ASN A 168 3.45 4.52 8.45
N ALA A 169 3.07 4.53 7.17
CA ALA A 169 3.80 5.17 6.08
C ALA A 169 3.45 6.66 5.89
N GLY A 170 2.52 7.21 6.69
CA GLY A 170 2.12 8.61 6.62
C GLY A 170 1.27 8.97 5.39
N ILE A 171 0.64 7.99 4.74
CA ILE A 171 -0.29 8.23 3.62
C ILE A 171 -1.58 8.89 4.12
N GLY A 172 -1.98 8.63 5.37
CA GLY A 172 -3.18 9.20 5.96
C GLY A 172 -3.44 8.63 7.35
N TRP A 173 -4.62 8.91 7.89
CA TRP A 173 -5.06 8.38 9.19
C TRP A 173 -6.38 7.61 9.06
N ARG A 174 -6.68 6.75 10.04
CA ARG A 174 -7.96 6.04 10.08
C ARG A 174 -9.09 6.99 10.45
N GLY A 175 -10.08 7.14 9.56
CA GLY A 175 -11.31 7.85 9.85
C GLY A 175 -12.28 7.03 10.72
N LYS A 176 -13.35 7.67 11.20
CA LYS A 176 -14.45 6.97 11.91
C LYS A 176 -15.13 5.89 11.04
N ASN A 177 -15.10 6.08 9.72
CA ASN A 177 -15.56 5.11 8.72
C ASN A 177 -14.56 3.95 8.49
N SER A 178 -13.48 3.88 9.28
CA SER A 178 -12.39 2.91 9.17
C SER A 178 -11.60 2.94 7.84
N LEU A 179 -11.87 3.90 6.96
CA LEU A 179 -11.09 4.14 5.75
C LEU A 179 -9.86 5.00 6.07
N ILE A 180 -8.86 4.96 5.19
CA ILE A 180 -7.75 5.92 5.24
C ILE A 180 -8.26 7.26 4.71
N VAL A 181 -8.07 8.31 5.49
CA VAL A 181 -8.32 9.70 5.13
C VAL A 181 -6.97 10.33 4.84
N ASN A 182 -6.76 10.73 3.59
CA ASN A 182 -5.61 11.50 3.16
C ASN A 182 -5.95 13.01 3.18
N PRO A 183 -5.04 13.90 3.60
CA PRO A 183 -5.31 15.33 3.69
C PRO A 183 -5.59 16.02 2.34
N ARG A 184 -5.09 15.45 1.23
CA ARG A 184 -5.26 16.00 -0.13
C ARG A 184 -6.37 15.31 -0.92
N TYR A 185 -6.55 14.02 -0.72
CA TYR A 185 -7.43 13.17 -1.54
C TYR A 185 -8.59 12.56 -0.76
N SER A 186 -8.75 12.90 0.53
CA SER A 186 -9.77 12.31 1.40
C SER A 186 -9.70 10.76 1.35
N CYS A 187 -10.83 10.08 1.24
CA CYS A 187 -10.92 8.62 1.09
C CYS A 187 -10.85 8.14 -0.36
N MET A 188 -10.58 9.01 -1.34
CA MET A 188 -10.63 8.69 -2.78
C MET A 188 -9.37 7.96 -3.26
N ILE A 189 -8.83 7.05 -2.46
CA ILE A 189 -7.57 6.37 -2.76
C ILE A 189 -7.71 4.86 -2.66
N ARG A 190 -6.99 4.14 -3.51
CA ARG A 190 -6.84 2.68 -3.44
C ARG A 190 -5.40 2.32 -3.11
N LEU A 191 -5.25 1.60 -2.00
CA LEU A 191 -3.95 1.26 -1.41
C LEU A 191 -3.33 -0.01 -2.01
N SER A 192 -2.00 -0.04 -2.01
CA SER A 192 -1.13 -1.22 -2.21
C SER A 192 0.14 -1.15 -1.36
#